data_AF-A0A9E0TZH2-F1
#
_entry.id   AF-A0A9E0TZH2-F1
#
_cell.length_a   1.000
_cell.length_b   1.000
_cell.length_c   1.000
_cell.angle_alpha   90.00
_cell.angle_beta   90.00
_cell.angle_gamma   90.00
#
_symmetry.space_group_name_H-M   'P 1'
#
loop_
_entity.id
_entity.type
_entity.pdbx_description
1 polymer ?
#
loop_
_entity_poly.entity_id
_entity_poly.type
_entity_poly.pdbx_seq_one_letter_code
_entity_poly.pdbx_strand_id
1 'polypeptide(L)'
;QTLGYVFSSPFWTRGLNLIPLNYFSNFLFFCFGIYHVLFMFASFHIFWLYAAYFSYGIASAGSHLLWHMSGPLFAHSENSSQFSRVNVMMVGIRGLIAPPLGALICYLFGPLSAFVVAILCCCYGNWLMFSRIPTKQPA
;
A
#
# COMPACT_ATOMS: atom_id res chain seq x y z
N GLN A 1 9.24 -2.85 12.57
CA GLN A 1 7.97 -2.42 11.93
C GLN A 1 7.25 -1.36 12.77
N THR A 2 7.02 -1.58 14.07
CA THR A 2 6.28 -0.67 14.96
C THR A 2 6.84 0.75 15.02
N LEU A 3 8.16 0.93 15.02
CA LEU A 3 8.79 2.26 15.04
C LEU A 3 8.46 3.11 13.80
N GLY A 4 8.54 2.53 12.60
CA GLY A 4 8.19 3.22 11.36
C GLY A 4 6.69 3.56 11.28
N TYR A 5 5.84 2.70 11.84
CA TYR A 5 4.40 2.94 11.92
C TYR A 5 4.07 4.12 12.84
N VAL A 6 4.60 4.12 14.06
CA VAL A 6 4.35 5.17 15.06
C VAL A 6 4.91 6.52 14.62
N PHE A 7 6.10 6.53 14.02
CA PHE A 7 6.73 7.77 13.57
C PHE A 7 5.98 8.42 12.40
N SER A 8 5.44 7.61 11.49
CA SER A 8 4.81 8.12 10.27
C SER A 8 3.31 8.40 10.42
N SER A 9 2.62 7.79 11.40
CA SER A 9 1.18 7.99 11.58
C SER A 9 0.74 9.46 11.70
N PRO A 10 1.38 10.35 12.50
CA PRO A 10 0.97 11.76 12.55
C PRO A 10 1.24 12.51 11.24
N PHE A 11 2.27 12.11 10.49
CA PHE A 11 2.59 12.69 9.19
C PHE A 11 1.52 12.34 8.16
N TRP A 12 1.07 11.08 8.15
CA TRP A 12 0.03 10.62 7.24
C TRP A 12 -1.33 11.27 7.50
N THR A 13 -1.71 11.47 8.76
CA THR A 13 -2.97 12.13 9.10
C THR A 13 -3.01 13.57 8.58
N ARG A 14 -1.90 14.31 8.68
CA ARG A 14 -1.80 15.65 8.09
C ARG A 14 -1.77 15.60 6.57
N GLY A 15 -1.03 14.66 6.00
CA GLY A 15 -0.91 14.49 4.54
C GLY A 15 -2.22 14.16 3.86
N LEU A 16 -3.09 13.36 4.47
CA LEU A 16 -4.38 12.96 3.90
C LEU A 16 -5.34 14.14 3.66
N ASN A 17 -5.26 15.18 4.49
CA ASN A 17 -6.09 16.38 4.35
C ASN A 17 -5.54 17.38 3.31
N LEU A 18 -4.24 17.30 3.00
CA LEU A 18 -3.55 18.27 2.16
C LEU A 18 -3.28 17.74 0.75
N ILE A 19 -3.18 16.41 0.59
CA ILE A 19 -2.74 15.77 -0.66
C ILE A 19 -3.91 15.00 -1.26
N PRO A 20 -4.22 15.18 -2.57
CA PRO A 20 -5.21 14.38 -3.26
C PRO A 20 -4.91 12.87 -3.18
N LEU A 21 -5.98 12.08 -3.03
CA LEU A 21 -5.92 10.63 -2.78
C LEU A 21 -5.07 9.85 -3.79
N ASN A 22 -5.06 10.28 -5.05
CA ASN A 22 -4.28 9.63 -6.11
C ASN A 22 -2.77 9.75 -5.86
N TYR A 23 -2.29 10.94 -5.49
CA TYR A 23 -0.88 11.18 -5.19
C TYR A 23 -0.47 10.48 -3.89
N PHE A 24 -1.36 10.50 -2.90
CA PHE A 24 -1.16 9.78 -1.64
C PHE A 24 -1.01 8.27 -1.88
N SER A 25 -1.90 7.68 -2.68
CA SER A 25 -1.87 6.25 -3.03
C SER A 25 -0.63 5.88 -3.85
N ASN A 26 -0.23 6.73 -4.81
CA ASN A 26 1.01 6.53 -5.58
C ASN A 26 2.24 6.47 -4.69
N PHE A 27 2.35 7.40 -3.74
CA PHE A 27 3.47 7.41 -2.81
C PHE A 27 3.49 6.15 -1.93
N LEU A 28 2.33 5.65 -1.48
CA LEU A 28 2.26 4.39 -0.75
C LEU A 28 2.69 3.18 -1.60
N PHE A 29 2.21 3.06 -2.85
CA PHE A 29 2.64 1.98 -3.75
C PHE A 29 4.13 2.04 -4.03
N PHE A 30 4.69 3.24 -4.17
CA PHE A 30 6.13 3.43 -4.31
C PHE A 30 6.91 2.97 -3.07
N CYS A 31 6.46 3.35 -1.86
CA CYS A 31 7.09 2.88 -0.62
C CYS A 31 7.00 1.36 -0.45
N PHE A 32 5.87 0.73 -0.82
CA PHE A 32 5.75 -0.72 -0.82
C PHE A 32 6.66 -1.37 -1.88
N GLY A 33 6.79 -0.78 -3.07
CA GLY A 33 7.75 -1.25 -4.08
C GLY A 33 9.19 -1.23 -3.56
N ILE A 34 9.59 -0.13 -2.93
CA ILE A 34 10.91 0.01 -2.27
C ILE A 34 11.10 -1.07 -1.20
N TYR A 35 10.10 -1.32 -0.35
CA TYR A 35 10.17 -2.36 0.66
C TYR A 35 10.56 -3.72 0.06
N HIS A 36 9.88 -4.18 -1.00
CA HIS A 36 10.17 -5.48 -1.61
C HIS A 36 11.58 -5.50 -2.24
N VAL A 37 12.02 -4.41 -2.85
CA VAL A 37 13.39 -4.28 -3.39
C VAL A 37 14.42 -4.39 -2.26
N LEU A 38 14.27 -3.60 -1.19
CA LEU A 38 15.19 -3.63 -0.04
C LEU A 38 15.21 -5.02 0.61
N PHE A 39 14.06 -5.69 0.69
CA PHE A 39 13.96 -7.03 1.25
C PHE A 39 14.70 -8.07 0.41
N MET A 40 14.72 -7.95 -0.93
CA MET A 40 15.55 -8.83 -1.78
C MET A 40 17.05 -8.67 -1.50
N PHE A 41 17.50 -7.44 -1.16
CA PHE A 41 18.89 -7.18 -0.77
C PHE A 41 19.22 -7.59 0.67
N ALA A 42 18.24 -8.00 1.48
CA ALA A 42 18.46 -8.50 2.84
C ALA A 42 19.40 -9.72 2.88
N SER A 43 19.43 -10.51 1.80
CA SER A 43 20.33 -11.67 1.66
C SER A 43 21.81 -11.29 1.68
N PHE A 44 22.18 -10.05 1.34
CA PHE A 44 23.57 -9.59 1.33
C PHE A 44 24.03 -9.02 2.67
N HIS A 45 23.17 -8.28 3.35
CA HIS A 45 23.52 -7.64 4.62
C HIS A 45 22.28 -7.35 5.46
N ILE A 46 22.35 -7.62 6.77
CA ILE A 46 21.23 -7.46 7.72
C ILE A 46 20.71 -6.02 7.80
N PHE A 47 21.54 -5.03 7.50
CA PHE A 47 21.12 -3.63 7.43
C PHE A 47 19.92 -3.42 6.47
N TRP A 48 19.91 -4.09 5.33
CA TRP A 48 18.83 -3.99 4.34
C TRP A 48 17.51 -4.53 4.89
N LEU A 49 17.57 -5.54 5.77
CA LEU A 49 16.39 -6.07 6.46
C LEU A 49 15.76 -5.00 7.37
N TYR A 50 16.58 -4.29 8.15
CA TYR A 50 16.10 -3.20 9.01
C TYR A 50 15.52 -2.04 8.20
N ALA A 51 16.19 -1.64 7.12
CA ALA A 51 15.71 -0.62 6.20
C ALA A 51 14.36 -1.01 5.57
N ALA A 52 14.22 -2.27 5.13
CA ALA A 52 12.96 -2.79 4.59
C ALA A 52 11.84 -2.76 5.64
N TYR A 53 12.08 -3.23 6.87
CA TYR A 53 11.05 -3.19 7.91
C TYR A 53 10.66 -1.78 8.36
N PHE A 54 11.57 -0.81 8.22
CA PHE A 54 11.28 0.58 8.48
C PHE A 54 10.40 1.18 7.38
N SER A 55 10.76 0.99 6.10
CA SER A 55 9.94 1.46 4.97
C SER A 55 8.56 0.79 4.93
N TYR A 56 8.49 -0.50 5.26
CA TYR A 56 7.22 -1.21 5.43
C TYR A 56 6.36 -0.58 6.52
N GLY A 57 6.94 -0.22 7.67
CA GLY A 57 6.21 0.46 8.75
C GLY A 57 5.62 1.79 8.31
N ILE A 58 6.37 2.57 7.53
CA ILE A 58 5.91 3.85 6.96
C ILE A 58 4.74 3.63 6.00
N ALA A 59 4.90 2.73 5.02
CA ALA A 59 3.85 2.43 4.04
C ALA A 59 2.60 1.82 4.69
N SER A 60 2.80 0.94 5.67
CA SER A 60 1.72 0.27 6.41
C SER A 60 0.84 1.28 7.16
N ALA A 61 1.43 2.25 7.86
CA ALA A 61 0.66 3.28 8.56
C ALA A 61 -0.21 4.13 7.63
N GLY A 62 0.36 4.61 6.53
CA GLY A 62 -0.38 5.41 5.57
C GLY A 62 -1.46 4.60 4.86
N SER A 63 -1.18 3.34 4.51
CA SER A 63 -2.20 2.45 3.93
C SER A 63 -3.35 2.19 4.91
N HIS A 64 -3.06 1.90 6.17
CA HIS A 64 -4.07 1.65 7.19
C HIS A 64 -4.99 2.87 7.34
N LEU A 65 -4.41 4.07 7.43
CA LEU A 65 -5.18 5.31 7.48
C LEU A 65 -6.08 5.48 6.25
N LEU A 66 -5.52 5.29 5.04
CA LEU A 66 -6.27 5.41 3.79
C LEU A 66 -7.43 4.41 3.71
N TRP A 67 -7.21 3.17 4.15
CA TRP A 67 -8.21 2.11 4.15
C TRP A 67 -9.36 2.34 5.13
N HIS A 68 -9.10 2.98 6.28
CA HIS A 68 -10.15 3.35 7.24
C HIS A 68 -10.92 4.60 6.83
N MET A 69 -10.24 5.55 6.18
CA MET A 69 -10.84 6.81 5.75
C MET A 69 -11.52 6.73 4.38
N SER A 70 -11.29 5.68 3.59
CA SER A 70 -11.87 5.53 2.25
C SER A 70 -13.40 5.61 2.26
N GLY A 71 -14.06 4.94 3.21
CA GLY A 71 -15.52 4.97 3.34
C GLY A 71 -16.08 6.39 3.47
N PRO A 72 -15.70 7.15 4.50
CA PRO A 72 -16.09 8.56 4.65
C PRO A 72 -15.68 9.45 3.46
N LEU A 73 -14.48 9.25 2.91
CA LEU A 73 -13.96 10.04 1.80
C LEU A 73 -14.79 9.89 0.52
N PHE A 74 -15.22 8.67 0.19
CA PHE A 74 -16.04 8.40 -0.99
C PHE A 74 -17.53 8.67 -0.79
N ALA A 75 -18.00 8.68 0.45
CA ALA A 75 -19.41 8.88 0.74
C ALA A 75 -19.85 10.33 0.61
N HIS A 76 -18.96 11.30 0.84
CA HIS A 76 -19.30 12.74 0.89
C HIS A 76 -20.53 13.01 1.77
N SER A 77 -21.71 13.20 1.18
CA SER A 77 -22.99 13.44 1.87
C SER A 77 -23.89 12.20 2.02
N GLU A 78 -23.54 11.08 1.38
CA GLU A 78 -24.27 9.81 1.43
C GLU A 78 -23.84 8.94 2.63
N ASN A 79 -24.56 7.83 2.81
CA ASN A 79 -24.31 6.90 3.91
C ASN A 79 -22.99 6.14 3.71
N SER A 80 -21.95 6.52 4.45
CA SER A 80 -20.59 5.95 4.39
C SER A 80 -20.50 4.45 4.72
N SER A 81 -21.54 3.92 5.36
CA SER A 81 -21.69 2.50 5.65
C SER A 81 -21.70 1.63 4.38
N GLN A 82 -22.24 2.11 3.26
CA GLN A 82 -22.28 1.32 2.02
C GLN A 82 -20.88 1.13 1.42
N PHE A 83 -20.12 2.23 1.28
CA PHE A 83 -18.74 2.20 0.76
C PHE A 83 -17.81 1.40 1.68
N SER A 84 -17.98 1.55 3.00
CA SER A 84 -17.19 0.80 3.98
C SER A 84 -17.43 -0.70 3.90
N ARG A 85 -18.67 -1.15 3.64
CA ARG A 85 -18.97 -2.58 3.43
C ARG A 85 -18.25 -3.15 2.21
N VAL A 86 -18.27 -2.44 1.08
CA VAL A 86 -17.56 -2.86 -0.14
C VAL A 86 -16.05 -2.89 0.11
N ASN A 87 -15.51 -1.88 0.79
CA ASN A 87 -14.10 -1.81 1.18
C ASN A 87 -13.68 -3.03 2.01
N VAL A 88 -14.45 -3.39 3.05
CA VAL A 88 -14.19 -4.57 3.90
C VAL A 88 -14.31 -5.87 3.10
N MET A 89 -15.29 -5.99 2.22
CA MET A 89 -15.44 -7.15 1.33
C MET A 89 -14.19 -7.33 0.44
N MET A 90 -13.69 -6.25 -0.16
CA MET A 90 -12.47 -6.28 -0.99
C MET A 90 -11.23 -6.70 -0.19
N VAL A 91 -11.11 -6.27 1.06
CA VAL A 91 -10.04 -6.74 1.97
C VAL A 91 -10.18 -8.24 2.23
N GLY A 92 -11.39 -8.74 2.45
CA GLY A 92 -11.67 -10.17 2.61
C GLY A 92 -11.28 -10.98 1.38
N ILE A 93 -11.68 -10.53 0.18
CA ILE A 93 -11.30 -11.17 -1.10
C ILE A 93 -9.77 -11.20 -1.25
N ARG A 94 -9.09 -10.08 -0.98
CA ARG A 94 -7.63 -10.02 -1.01
C ARG A 94 -7.00 -11.00 -0.01
N GLY A 95 -7.54 -11.09 1.20
CA GLY A 95 -7.09 -12.02 2.23
C GLY A 95 -7.32 -13.50 1.88
N LEU A 96 -8.34 -13.79 1.07
CA LEU A 96 -8.61 -15.15 0.58
C LEU A 96 -7.71 -15.53 -0.59
N ILE A 97 -7.47 -14.62 -1.53
CA ILE A 97 -6.78 -14.93 -2.80
C ILE A 97 -5.26 -14.74 -2.68
N ALA A 98 -4.81 -13.63 -2.08
CA ALA A 98 -3.40 -13.26 -2.12
C ALA A 98 -2.48 -14.22 -1.36
N PRO A 99 -2.80 -14.72 -0.14
CA PRO A 99 -1.93 -15.64 0.57
C PRO A 99 -1.76 -17.01 -0.13
N PRO A 100 -2.82 -17.70 -0.58
CA PRO A 100 -2.65 -18.96 -1.32
C PRO A 100 -1.89 -18.76 -2.63
N LEU A 101 -2.17 -17.69 -3.37
CA LEU A 101 -1.46 -17.40 -4.62
C LEU A 101 0.02 -17.10 -4.36
N GLY A 102 0.34 -16.31 -3.33
CA GLY A 102 1.71 -16.02 -2.93
C GLY A 102 2.46 -17.29 -2.48
N ALA A 103 1.80 -18.15 -1.70
CA ALA A 103 2.36 -19.43 -1.27
C ALA A 103 2.62 -20.36 -2.47
N LEU A 104 1.71 -20.42 -3.43
CA LEU A 104 1.87 -21.20 -4.66
C LEU A 104 3.05 -20.72 -5.50
N ILE A 105 3.19 -19.40 -5.69
CA ILE A 105 4.32 -18.81 -6.42
C ILE A 105 5.63 -19.13 -5.70
N CYS A 106 5.68 -18.95 -4.38
CA CYS A 106 6.84 -19.29 -3.57
C CYS A 106 7.20 -20.78 -3.66
N TYR A 107 6.21 -21.68 -3.68
CA TYR A 107 6.44 -23.12 -3.77
C TYR A 107 6.97 -23.53 -5.15
N LEU A 108 6.46 -22.96 -6.23
CA LEU A 108 6.83 -23.35 -7.60
C LEU A 108 8.12 -22.70 -8.10
N PHE A 109 8.34 -21.42 -7.78
CA PHE A 109 9.42 -20.60 -8.37
C PHE A 109 10.37 -20.02 -7.32
N GLY A 110 10.17 -20.35 -6.05
CA GLY A 110 10.97 -19.88 -4.93
C GLY A 110 10.58 -18.48 -4.42
N PRO A 111 11.14 -18.04 -3.27
CA PRO A 111 10.71 -16.81 -2.60
C PRO A 111 10.95 -15.52 -3.40
N LEU A 112 12.06 -15.45 -4.15
CA LEU A 112 12.42 -14.25 -4.93
C LEU A 112 11.37 -13.91 -5.99
N SER A 113 10.77 -14.94 -6.61
CA SER A 113 9.73 -14.75 -7.62
C SER A 113 8.49 -14.03 -7.05
N ALA A 114 8.09 -14.33 -5.81
CA ALA A 114 6.97 -13.69 -5.15
C ALA A 114 7.25 -12.20 -4.87
N PHE A 115 8.48 -11.86 -4.50
CA PHE A 115 8.90 -10.45 -4.35
C PHE A 115 8.88 -9.70 -5.68
N VAL A 116 9.35 -10.32 -6.76
CA VAL A 116 9.30 -9.72 -8.12
C VAL A 116 7.86 -9.48 -8.55
N VAL A 117 6.97 -10.46 -8.38
CA VAL A 117 5.53 -10.30 -8.68
C VAL A 117 4.93 -9.16 -7.85
N ALA A 118 5.25 -9.07 -6.56
CA ALA A 118 4.77 -7.98 -5.71
C ALA A 118 5.26 -6.60 -6.16
N ILE A 119 6.53 -6.48 -6.59
CA ILE A 119 7.09 -5.24 -7.17
C ILE A 119 6.33 -4.87 -8.44
N LEU A 120 6.09 -5.82 -9.34
CA LEU A 120 5.34 -5.59 -10.58
C LEU A 120 3.90 -5.13 -10.29
N CYS A 121 3.22 -5.75 -9.32
CA CYS A 121 1.89 -5.31 -8.89
C CYS A 121 1.90 -3.89 -8.31
N CYS A 122 2.91 -3.52 -7.51
CA CYS A 122 3.05 -2.17 -6.97
C CYS A 122 3.31 -1.14 -8.08
N CYS A 123 4.20 -1.45 -9.02
CA CYS A 123 4.50 -0.59 -10.18
C CYS A 123 3.26 -0.41 -11.07
N TYR A 124 2.52 -1.49 -11.32
CA TYR A 124 1.27 -1.45 -12.08
C TYR A 124 0.21 -0.60 -11.37
N GLY A 125 0.06 -0.74 -10.06
CA GLY A 125 -0.84 0.09 -9.24
C GLY A 125 -0.48 1.58 -9.31
N ASN A 126 0.81 1.90 -9.22
CA ASN A 126 1.32 3.27 -9.36
C ASN A 126 1.04 3.83 -10.76
N TRP A 127 1.27 3.05 -11.82
CA TRP A 127 0.97 3.45 -13.21
C TRP A 127 -0.52 3.70 -13.44
N LEU A 128 -1.39 2.81 -12.94
CA LEU A 128 -2.85 2.98 -13.03
C LEU A 128 -3.33 4.24 -12.33
N MET A 129 -2.79 4.53 -11.15
CA MET A 129 -3.18 5.70 -10.38
C MET A 129 -2.62 6.99 -11.01
N PHE A 130 -1.41 6.96 -11.56
CA PHE A 130 -0.83 8.10 -12.29
C PHE A 130 -1.61 8.45 -13.57
N SER A 131 -2.02 7.43 -14.34
CA SER A 131 -2.83 7.63 -15.56
C SER A 131 -4.25 8.15 -15.29
N ARG A 132 -4.71 8.06 -14.04
CA ARG A 132 -6.03 8.55 -13.60
C ARG A 132 -5.98 9.88 -12.84
N ILE A 133 -4.82 10.54 -12.77
CA ILE A 133 -4.74 11.90 -12.22
C ILE A 133 -5.41 12.86 -13.22
N PRO A 134 -6.56 13.48 -12.89
CA PRO A 134 -7.13 14.50 -13.77
C PRO A 134 -6.19 15.71 -13.79
N THR A 135 -5.78 16.14 -14.97
CA THR A 135 -4.89 17.30 -15.18
C THR A 135 -5.53 18.65 -14.80
N LYS A 136 -6.79 18.65 -14.36
CA LYS A 136 -7.49 19.80 -13.78
C LYS A 136 -8.40 19.33 -12.64
N GLN A 137 -8.07 19.67 -11.40
CA GLN A 137 -9.06 19.75 -10.33
C GLN A 137 -9.75 21.12 -10.46
N PRO A 138 -11.09 21.21 -10.55
CA PRO A 138 -11.76 22.49 -10.42
C PRO A 138 -11.52 23.04 -9.01
N ALA A 139 -11.16 24.32 -8.97
CA ALA A 139 -10.97 25.11 -7.76
C ALA A 139 -12.29 25.29 -6.99
#